data_AF-A0A937PL39-F1
#
_entry.id   AF-A0A937PL39-F1
#
_cell.length_a   1.000
_cell.length_b   1.000
_cell.length_c   1.000
_cell.angle_alpha   90.00
_cell.angle_beta   90.00
_cell.angle_gamma   90.00
#
_symmetry.space_group_name_H-M   'P 1'
#
loop_
_entity.id
_entity.type
_entity.pdbx_description
1 polymer ?
#
loop_
_entity_poly.entity_id
_entity_poly.type
_entity_poly.pdbx_seq_one_letter_code
_entity_poly.pdbx_strand_id
1 'polypeptide(L)' 'MNYWWTADYHFSHFNIIRYCERPFKTAEEMNKVIIHKHNERVKPDDTVFFLGDFIFKGGKEGGEEKYRQFEKKL' A
#
# COMPACT_ATOMS: atom_id res chain seq x y z
N MET A 1 3.70 -7.72 20.41
CA MET A 1 2.31 -7.39 20.04
C MET A 1 2.03 -5.92 20.28
N ASN A 2 2.19 -5.13 19.22
CA ASN A 2 1.75 -3.75 19.13
C ASN A 2 0.54 -3.63 18.20
N TYR A 3 -0.16 -2.51 18.30
CA TYR A 3 -1.23 -2.14 17.39
C TYR A 3 -0.79 -0.95 16.56
N TRP A 4 -0.96 -1.06 15.24
CA TRP A 4 -0.63 -0.01 14.27
C TRP A 4 -1.88 0.42 13.51
N TRP A 5 -1.94 1.70 13.16
CA TRP A 5 -3.00 2.26 12.31
C TRP A 5 -2.37 2.97 11.13
N THR A 6 -2.94 2.72 9.96
CA THR A 6 -2.54 3.40 8.73
C THR A 6 -3.72 3.48 7.78
N ALA A 7 -3.63 4.37 6.79
CA ALA A 7 -4.61 4.53 5.74
C ALA A 7 -3.92 4.95 4.43
N ASP A 8 -4.66 4.97 3.33
CA ASP A 8 -4.28 5.68 2.10
C ASP A 8 -2.94 5.24 1.49
N TYR A 9 -2.62 3.95 1.58
CA TYR A 9 -1.46 3.39 0.88
C TYR A 9 -1.58 3.59 -0.62
N HIS A 10 -2.81 3.56 -1.16
CA HIS A 10 -3.12 3.77 -2.57
C HIS A 10 -2.24 2.91 -3.48
N PHE A 11 -2.02 1.65 -3.11
CA PHE A 11 -1.20 0.76 -3.92
C PHE A 11 -1.72 0.73 -5.36
N SER A 12 -0.80 0.79 -6.32
CA SER A 12 -1.11 0.78 -7.75
C SER A 12 -1.90 2.00 -8.27
N HIS A 13 -2.04 3.07 -7.47
CA HIS A 13 -2.69 4.31 -7.90
C HIS A 13 -1.69 5.28 -8.53
N PHE A 14 -1.41 5.16 -9.83
CA PHE A 14 -0.43 6.05 -10.48
C PHE A 14 -0.78 7.55 -10.34
N ASN A 15 -2.05 7.92 -10.50
CA ASN A 15 -2.47 9.32 -10.46
C ASN A 15 -2.36 9.97 -9.06
N ILE A 16 -2.33 9.19 -7.97
CA ILE A 16 -2.20 9.74 -6.60
C ILE A 16 -0.89 10.47 -6.40
N ILE A 17 0.15 10.07 -7.14
CA ILE A 17 1.46 10.70 -7.11
C ILE A 17 1.32 12.18 -7.47
N ARG A 18 0.58 12.47 -8.55
CA ARG A 18 0.31 13.84 -8.96
C ARG A 18 -0.67 14.53 -8.01
N TYR A 19 -1.74 13.85 -7.60
CA TYR A 19 -2.80 14.46 -6.78
C TYR A 19 -2.36 14.86 -5.38
N CYS A 20 -1.39 14.13 -4.81
CA CYS A 20 -0.90 14.35 -3.46
C CYS A 20 0.60 14.69 -3.43
N GLU A 21 1.18 15.08 -4.56
CA GLU A 21 2.60 15.45 -4.70
C GLU A 21 3.56 14.41 -4.08
N ARG A 22 3.23 13.11 -4.21
CA ARG A 22 4.09 12.06 -3.65
C ARG A 22 5.42 12.03 -4.41
N PRO A 23 6.56 11.84 -3.73
CA PRO A 23 7.88 11.98 -4.32
C PRO A 23 8.32 10.72 -5.10
N PHE A 24 7.49 10.24 -6.01
CA PHE A 24 7.74 9.02 -6.78
C PHE A 24 7.48 9.26 -8.26
N LYS A 25 8.20 8.55 -9.14
CA LYS A 25 7.95 8.64 -10.59
C LYS A 25 6.93 7.61 -11.05
N THR A 26 6.80 6.50 -10.34
CA THR A 26 5.89 5.40 -10.70
C THR A 26 5.16 4.84 -9.48
N ALA A 27 3.99 4.24 -9.71
CA ALA A 27 3.26 3.55 -8.64
C ALA A 27 4.05 2.34 -8.10
N GLU A 28 4.84 1.68 -8.95
CA GLU A 28 5.65 0.54 -8.52
C GLU A 28 6.75 0.95 -7.53
N GLU A 29 7.45 2.05 -7.81
CA GLU A 29 8.43 2.65 -6.91
C GLU A 29 7.79 3.01 -5.57
N MET A 30 6.65 3.71 -5.60
CA MET A 30 5.88 4.05 -4.41
C MET A 30 5.49 2.81 -3.60
N ASN A 31 4.94 1.79 -4.26
CA ASN A 31 4.52 0.54 -3.62
C ASN A 31 5.70 -0.13 -2.88
N LYS A 32 6.87 -0.22 -3.54
CA LYS A 32 8.10 -0.81 -2.95
C LYS A 32 8.55 -0.06 -1.71
N VAL A 33 8.53 1.27 -1.74
CA VAL A 33 8.94 2.11 -0.60
C VAL A 33 7.98 1.98 0.57
N ILE A 34 6.67 1.98 0.32
CA ILE A 34 5.64 1.77 1.36
C ILE A 34 5.83 0.42 2.05
N ILE A 35 5.97 -0.66 1.28
CA ILE A 35 6.18 -2.01 1.81
C ILE A 35 7.45 -2.08 2.65
N HIS A 36 8.56 -1.54 2.14
CA HIS A 36 9.82 -1.53 2.87
C HIS A 36 9.69 -0.79 4.21
N LYS A 37 9.11 0.41 4.22
CA LYS A 37 8.90 1.21 5.44
C LYS A 37 7.94 0.55 6.43
N HIS A 38 6.96 -0.18 5.93
CA HIS A 38 6.04 -0.96 6.75
C HIS A 38 6.79 -2.10 7.47
N ASN A 39 7.51 -2.93 6.71
CA ASN A 39 8.21 -4.10 7.24
C ASN A 39 9.42 -3.74 8.12
N GLU A 40 9.98 -2.53 7.98
CA GLU A 40 10.99 -2.01 8.91
C GLU A 40 10.43 -1.80 10.33
N ARG A 41 9.12 -1.68 10.50
CA ARG A 41 8.47 -1.29 11.78
C ARG A 41 7.54 -2.35 12.33
N VAL A 42 6.73 -2.97 11.48
CA VAL A 42 5.71 -3.94 11.85
C VAL A 42 6.34 -5.33 11.94
N LYS A 43 6.14 -5.98 13.08
CA LYS A 43 6.65 -7.33 13.34
C LYS A 43 5.56 -8.38 13.05
N PRO A 44 5.94 -9.66 12.82
CA PRO A 44 4.96 -10.72 12.54
C PRO A 44 3.89 -10.93 13.63
N ASP A 45 4.16 -10.53 14.88
CA ASP A 45 3.24 -10.63 16.01
C ASP A 45 2.48 -9.32 16.29
N ASP A 46 2.56 -8.32 15.40
CA ASP A 46 1.80 -7.08 15.52
C ASP A 46 0.46 -7.16 14.77
N THR A 47 -0.48 -6.31 15.14
CA THR A 47 -1.75 -6.14 14.41
C THR A 47 -1.78 -4.77 13.74
N VAL A 48 -2.09 -4.74 12.45
CA VAL A 48 -2.21 -3.50 11.67
C VAL A 48 -3.65 -3.32 11.21
N PHE A 49 -4.21 -2.15 11.49
CA PHE A 49 -5.49 -1.72 10.96
C PHE A 49 -5.28 -0.80 9.75
N PHE A 50 -5.79 -1.22 8.59
CA PHE A 50 -5.82 -0.42 7.36
C PHE A 50 -7.18 0.27 7.22
N LEU A 51 -7.21 1.58 7.39
CA LEU A 51 -8.44 2.36 7.57
C LEU A 51 -8.98 2.99 6.28
N GLY A 52 -8.77 2.33 5.12
CA GLY A 52 -9.28 2.79 3.83
C GLY A 52 -8.18 2.98 2.77
N ASP A 53 -8.63 3.14 1.52
CA ASP A 53 -7.81 3.48 0.35
C ASP A 53 -6.50 2.67 0.22
N PHE A 54 -6.59 1.38 0.56
CA PHE A 54 -5.47 0.47 0.55
C PHE A 54 -4.90 0.25 -0.85
N ILE A 55 -5.76 0.01 -1.83
CA ILE A 55 -5.37 -0.37 -3.19
C ILE A 55 -6.30 0.23 -4.24
N PHE A 56 -5.72 0.72 -5.33
CA PHE A 56 -6.47 1.21 -6.48
C PHE A 56 -6.62 0.11 -7.53
N LYS A 57 -7.85 -0.41 -7.62
CA LYS A 57 -8.27 -1.45 -8.58
C LYS A 57 -7.97 -1.05 -10.04
N GLY A 58 -8.21 0.23 -10.40
CA GLY A 58 -8.04 0.76 -11.75
C GLY A 58 -8.92 0.04 -12.78
N GLY A 59 -10.06 0.63 -13.16
CA GLY A 59 -10.94 0.07 -14.20
C GLY A 59 -11.73 -1.19 -13.79
N LYS A 60 -12.43 -1.79 -14.76
CA LYS A 60 -13.50 -2.80 -14.52
C LYS A 60 -13.02 -4.10 -13.88
N GLU A 61 -11.76 -4.49 -14.01
CA GLU A 61 -11.23 -5.78 -13.54
C GLU A 61 -9.84 -5.57 -12.92
N GLY A 62 -9.55 -6.10 -11.72
CA GLY A 62 -8.16 -6.12 -11.22
C GLY A 62 -7.89 -5.79 -9.74
N GLY A 63 -8.89 -5.58 -8.89
CA GLY A 63 -8.67 -5.19 -7.48
C GLY A 63 -8.09 -6.34 -6.65
N GLU A 64 -8.71 -7.52 -6.75
CA GLU A 64 -8.29 -8.72 -6.01
C GLU A 64 -6.95 -9.27 -6.51
N GLU A 65 -6.73 -9.32 -7.82
CA GLU A 65 -5.47 -9.78 -8.40
C GLU A 65 -4.31 -8.91 -7.93
N LYS A 66 -4.48 -7.58 -7.95
CA LYS A 66 -3.46 -6.65 -7.45
C LYS A 66 -3.27 -6.81 -5.94
N TYR A 67 -4.32 -7.07 -5.16
CA TYR A 67 -4.20 -7.33 -3.72
C TYR A 67 -3.28 -8.54 -3.42
N ARG A 68 -3.47 -9.65 -4.14
CA ARG A 68 -2.65 -10.87 -3.97
C ARG A 68 -1.15 -10.62 -4.18
N GLN A 69 -0.79 -9.60 -4.96
CA GLN A 69 0.62 -9.21 -5.16
C GLN A 69 1.27 -8.62 -3.90
N PHE A 70 0.48 -8.22 -2.89
CA PHE A 70 0.91 -7.61 -1.64
C PHE A 70 0.74 -8.51 -0.41
N GLU A 71 -0.16 -9.51 -0.46
CA GLU A 71 -0.50 -10.40 0.68
C GLU A 71 0.71 -11.10 1.34
N LYS A 72 1.79 -11.35 0.58
CA LYS A 72 3.02 -11.98 1.10
C LYS A 72 4.18 -11.00 1.26
N LYS A 73 3.94 -9.72 1.05
CA LYS A 73 4.96 -8.67 1.07
C LYS A 73 4.79 -7.73 2.27
N LEU A 74 3.59 -7.63 2.83
CA LEU A 74 3.29 -7.01 4.12
C LEU A 74 3.13 -8.13 5.16
#